data_AF-A0A8X7CGA5-F1
#
_entry.id   AF-A0A8X7CGA5-F1
#
_cell.length_a   1.000
_cell.length_b   1.000
_cell.length_c   1.000
_cell.angle_alpha   90.00
_cell.angle_beta   90.00
_cell.angle_gamma   90.00
#
_symmetry.space_group_name_H-M   'P 1'
#
loop_
_entity.id
_entity.type
_entity.pdbx_description
1 polymer ?
#
loop_
_entity_poly.entity_id
_entity_poly.type
_entity_poly.pdbx_seq_one_letter_code
_entity_poly.pdbx_strand_id
1 'polypeptide(L)'
;VKAKFNQYFIFGHTLDCNEWKQDYQNCMQFRKKRDLKCLENVIESENDRKSKRMKAMEQNDVWTYRTSPPENWNSPMPRWMQKEKKNSLLIKTQNMLNEGFYRRPSVFVMDPCIAG
;
A
#
# COMPACT_ATOMS: atom_id res chain seq x y z
N VAL A 1 -6.59 14.42 -15.35
CA VAL A 1 -5.55 15.46 -15.63
C VAL A 1 -4.49 15.54 -14.52
N LYS A 2 -4.86 15.64 -13.23
CA LYS A 2 -3.89 15.76 -12.10
C LYS A 2 -2.81 14.66 -12.03
N ALA A 3 -3.16 13.39 -12.21
CA ALA A 3 -2.19 12.29 -12.10
C ALA A 3 -1.11 12.30 -13.19
N LYS A 4 -1.48 12.58 -14.45
CA LYS A 4 -0.52 12.68 -15.55
C LYS A 4 0.39 13.91 -15.42
N PHE A 5 -0.16 15.03 -14.96
CA PHE A 5 0.61 16.23 -14.67
C PHE A 5 1.68 15.98 -13.59
N ASN A 6 1.31 15.28 -12.50
CA ASN A 6 2.28 14.93 -11.45
C ASN A 6 3.41 14.03 -11.95
N GLN A 7 3.11 13.05 -12.82
CA GLN A 7 4.15 12.20 -13.42
C GLN A 7 5.12 13.04 -14.25
N TYR A 8 4.60 13.94 -15.09
CA TYR A 8 5.43 14.84 -15.88
C TYR A 8 6.29 15.76 -14.99
N PHE A 9 5.74 16.27 -13.89
CA PHE A 9 6.48 17.12 -12.96
C PHE A 9 7.63 16.38 -12.26
N ILE A 10 7.43 15.12 -11.88
CA ILE A 10 8.45 14.32 -11.16
C ILE A 10 9.49 13.75 -12.12
N PHE A 11 9.07 13.22 -13.28
CA PHE A 11 9.92 12.43 -14.17
C PHE A 11 10.27 13.14 -15.49
N GLY A 12 9.66 14.29 -15.78
CA GLY A 12 9.80 15.00 -17.07
C GLY A 12 9.06 14.35 -18.25
N HIS A 13 8.39 13.21 -18.03
CA HIS A 13 7.63 12.49 -19.04
C HIS A 13 6.50 11.67 -18.38
N THR A 14 5.57 11.14 -19.18
CA THR A 14 4.54 10.22 -18.68
C THR A 14 5.09 8.80 -18.64
N LEU A 15 4.85 8.10 -17.54
CA LEU A 15 5.30 6.72 -17.39
C LEU A 15 4.48 5.77 -18.26
N ASP A 16 5.11 4.68 -18.71
CA ASP A 16 4.40 3.58 -19.37
C ASP A 16 3.61 2.76 -18.34
N CYS A 17 2.32 2.55 -18.60
CA CYS A 17 1.43 1.75 -17.77
C CYS A 17 1.09 0.37 -18.36
N ASN A 18 1.76 -0.03 -19.45
CA ASN A 18 1.54 -1.32 -20.10
C ASN A 18 1.79 -2.51 -19.16
N GLU A 19 2.80 -2.44 -18.28
CA GLU A 19 3.05 -3.47 -17.26
C GLU A 19 1.82 -3.72 -16.37
N TRP A 20 1.22 -2.65 -15.83
CA TRP A 20 0.01 -2.73 -15.00
C TRP A 20 -1.19 -3.31 -15.75
N LYS A 21 -1.31 -2.99 -17.03
CA LYS A 21 -2.37 -3.53 -17.88
C LYS A 21 -2.19 -5.02 -18.10
N GLN A 22 -0.95 -5.48 -18.32
CA GLN A 22 -0.63 -6.88 -18.48
C GLN A 22 -0.87 -7.67 -17.19
N ASP A 23 -0.44 -7.14 -16.05
CA ASP A 23 -0.71 -7.75 -14.73
C ASP A 23 -2.21 -7.90 -14.47
N TYR A 24 -2.99 -6.85 -14.78
CA TYR A 24 -4.44 -6.91 -14.68
C TYR A 24 -5.03 -8.02 -15.57
N GLN A 25 -4.58 -8.12 -16.82
CA GLN A 25 -5.05 -9.16 -17.75
C GLN A 25 -4.70 -10.56 -17.24
N ASN A 26 -3.46 -10.77 -16.80
CA ASN A 26 -3.00 -12.03 -16.24
C ASN A 26 -3.82 -12.42 -15.00
N CYS A 27 -4.04 -11.47 -14.08
CA CYS A 27 -4.90 -11.74 -12.94
C CYS A 27 -6.30 -12.15 -13.37
N MET A 28 -6.92 -11.43 -14.32
CA MET A 28 -8.27 -11.75 -14.76
C MET A 28 -8.36 -13.13 -15.42
N GLN A 29 -7.31 -13.57 -16.13
CA GLN A 29 -7.23 -14.94 -16.66
C GLN A 29 -7.12 -15.97 -15.53
N PHE A 30 -6.28 -15.74 -14.53
CA PHE A 30 -6.20 -16.62 -13.36
C PHE A 30 -7.55 -16.71 -12.63
N ARG A 31 -8.23 -15.58 -12.40
CA ARG A 31 -9.54 -15.58 -11.72
C ARG A 31 -10.61 -16.34 -12.49
N LYS A 32 -10.64 -16.20 -13.83
CA LYS A 32 -11.65 -16.83 -14.68
C LYS A 32 -11.38 -18.30 -14.97
N LYS A 33 -10.11 -18.66 -15.19
CA LYS A 33 -9.71 -19.97 -15.74
C LYS A 33 -8.77 -20.76 -14.83
N ARG A 34 -8.35 -20.20 -13.70
CA ARG A 34 -7.33 -20.77 -12.80
C ARG A 34 -6.01 -21.09 -13.49
N ASP A 35 -5.65 -20.26 -14.47
CA ASP A 35 -4.38 -20.37 -15.18
C ASP A 35 -3.21 -20.00 -14.27
N LEU A 36 -2.45 -21.01 -13.83
CA LEU A 36 -1.33 -20.86 -12.92
C LEU A 36 -0.16 -20.08 -13.52
N LYS A 37 0.03 -20.14 -14.84
CA LYS A 37 1.11 -19.39 -15.51
C LYS A 37 0.85 -17.90 -15.45
N CYS A 38 -0.41 -17.49 -15.63
CA CYS A 38 -0.80 -16.10 -15.46
C CYS A 38 -0.59 -15.62 -14.02
N LEU A 39 -0.83 -16.47 -13.02
CA LEU A 39 -0.56 -16.14 -11.63
C LEU A 39 0.93 -15.96 -11.36
N GLU A 40 1.76 -16.88 -11.86
CA GLU A 40 3.23 -16.82 -11.70
C GLU A 40 3.81 -15.52 -12.27
N ASN A 41 3.37 -15.11 -13.46
CA ASN A 41 3.79 -13.83 -14.07
C ASN A 41 3.44 -12.62 -13.18
N VAL A 42 2.28 -12.63 -12.51
CA VAL A 42 1.88 -11.55 -11.59
C VAL A 42 2.73 -11.56 -10.32
N ILE A 43 3.05 -12.75 -9.80
CA ILE A 43 3.93 -12.88 -8.62
C ILE A 43 5.33 -12.35 -8.94
N GLU A 44 5.86 -12.69 -10.12
CA GLU A 44 7.17 -12.20 -10.58
C GLU A 44 7.18 -10.67 -10.73
N SER A 45 6.16 -10.10 -11.38
CA SER A 45 6.09 -8.64 -11.55
C SER A 45 5.96 -7.89 -10.22
N GLU A 46 5.26 -8.44 -9.23
CA GLU A 46 5.20 -7.88 -7.88
C GLU A 46 6.52 -8.00 -7.13
N ASN A 47 7.21 -9.14 -7.24
CA ASN A 47 8.52 -9.32 -6.64
C ASN A 47 9.55 -8.34 -7.23
N ASP A 48 9.49 -8.09 -8.54
CA ASP A 48 10.30 -7.09 -9.21
C ASP A 48 10.00 -5.67 -8.70
N ARG A 49 8.72 -5.31 -8.55
CA ARG A 49 8.33 -4.02 -7.95
C ARG A 49 8.85 -3.88 -6.52
N LYS A 50 8.73 -4.93 -5.71
CA LYS A 50 9.23 -4.96 -4.33
C LYS A 50 10.75 -4.79 -4.31
N SER A 51 11.47 -5.51 -5.16
CA SER A 51 12.92 -5.41 -5.30
C SER A 51 13.35 -4.00 -5.70
N LYS A 52 12.69 -3.38 -6.68
CA LYS A 52 12.94 -1.97 -7.09
C LYS A 52 12.74 -0.99 -5.92
N ARG A 53 11.66 -1.15 -5.13
CA ARG A 53 11.41 -0.32 -3.93
C ARG A 53 12.51 -0.51 -2.88
N MET A 54 12.89 -1.77 -2.59
CA MET A 54 13.94 -2.09 -1.63
C MET A 54 15.29 -1.52 -2.07
N LYS A 55 15.67 -1.71 -3.33
CA LYS A 55 16.92 -1.17 -3.88
C LYS A 55 16.99 0.36 -3.79
N ALA A 56 15.89 1.05 -4.07
CA ALA A 56 15.83 2.50 -3.90
C ALA A 56 16.00 2.94 -2.44
N MET A 57 15.51 2.15 -1.48
CA MET A 57 15.77 2.37 -0.06
C MET A 57 17.24 2.10 0.29
N GLU A 58 17.85 1.04 -0.27
CA GLU A 58 19.23 0.63 0.02
C GLU A 58 20.25 1.62 -0.54
N GLN A 59 19.94 2.21 -1.69
CA GLN A 59 20.76 3.22 -2.35
C GLN A 59 20.66 4.60 -1.71
N ASN A 60 19.79 4.77 -0.71
CA ASN A 60 19.65 6.03 0.00
C ASN A 60 20.86 6.26 0.93
N ASP A 61 21.61 7.33 0.69
CA ASP A 61 22.78 7.75 1.48
C ASP A 61 22.43 8.75 2.59
N VAL A 62 21.21 9.30 2.59
CA VAL A 62 20.73 10.29 3.55
C VAL A 62 20.26 9.64 4.85
N TRP A 63 19.61 8.47 4.76
CA TRP A 63 18.97 7.82 5.90
C TRP A 63 19.52 6.40 6.12
N THR A 64 19.86 6.07 7.35
CA THR A 64 20.27 4.71 7.73
C THR A 64 19.08 3.83 8.10
N TYR A 65 19.21 2.52 7.84
CA TYR A 65 18.21 1.55 8.29
C TYR A 65 18.14 1.49 9.82
N ARG A 66 16.91 1.51 10.35
CA ARG A 66 16.65 1.31 11.77
C ARG A 66 16.77 -0.18 12.10
N THR A 67 17.56 -0.50 13.12
CA THR A 67 17.68 -1.87 13.65
C THR A 67 16.56 -2.22 14.62
N SER A 68 16.04 -1.23 15.34
CA SER A 68 14.92 -1.34 16.26
C SER A 68 14.05 -0.09 16.22
N PRO A 69 12.75 -0.19 16.58
CA PRO A 69 11.97 1.00 16.86
C PRO A 69 12.61 1.78 18.02
N PRO A 70 12.49 3.12 18.04
CA PRO A 70 12.88 3.92 19.20
C PRO A 70 12.19 3.42 20.48
N GLU A 71 12.86 3.53 21.63
CA GLU A 71 12.34 3.06 22.93
C GLU A 71 10.96 3.67 23.27
N ASN A 72 10.76 4.94 22.90
CA ASN A 72 9.53 5.67 23.11
C ASN A 72 8.54 5.59 21.93
N TRP A 73 8.76 4.70 20.95
CA TRP A 73 7.89 4.59 19.77
C TRP A 73 6.43 4.33 20.12
N ASN A 74 6.19 3.50 21.14
CA ASN A 74 4.86 3.15 21.66
C ASN A 74 4.47 3.96 22.91
N SER A 75 5.13 5.09 23.17
CA SER A 75 4.76 5.95 24.30
C SER A 75 3.34 6.48 24.17
N PRO A 76 2.61 6.66 25.29
CA PRO A 76 1.28 7.23 25.25
C PRO A 76 1.31 8.64 24.67
N MET A 77 0.28 8.95 23.89
CA MET A 77 0.10 10.26 23.26
C MET A 77 0.18 11.39 24.31
N PRO A 78 0.83 12.53 24.04
CA PRO A 78 0.87 13.65 24.97
C PRO A 78 -0.52 14.13 25.41
N ARG A 79 -0.65 14.60 26.66
CA ARG A 79 -1.95 14.98 27.26
C ARG A 79 -2.75 15.98 26.43
N TRP A 80 -2.10 16.98 25.83
CA TRP A 80 -2.76 17.98 24.99
C TRP A 80 -3.39 17.35 23.74
N MET A 81 -2.67 16.44 23.08
CA MET A 81 -3.15 15.75 21.88
C MET A 81 -4.26 14.75 22.22
N GLN A 82 -4.21 14.10 23.38
CA GLN A 82 -5.33 13.29 23.89
C GLN A 82 -6.60 14.14 24.08
N LYS A 83 -6.48 15.37 24.59
CA LYS A 83 -7.61 16.28 24.80
C LYS A 83 -8.27 16.68 23.47
N GLU A 84 -7.47 17.00 22.47
CA GLU A 84 -7.97 17.34 21.12
C GLU A 84 -8.60 16.14 20.42
N LYS A 85 -7.98 14.96 20.56
CA LYS A 85 -8.44 13.72 19.95
C LYS A 85 -9.86 13.34 20.40
N LYS A 86 -10.25 13.62 21.66
CA LYS A 86 -11.57 13.27 22.22
C LYS A 86 -12.76 13.74 21.37
N ASN A 87 -12.65 14.91 20.75
CA ASN A 87 -13.74 15.48 19.93
C ASN A 87 -13.52 15.31 18.43
N SER A 88 -12.47 14.58 18.04
CA SER A 88 -12.14 14.37 16.62
C SER A 88 -13.07 13.35 15.97
N LEU A 89 -13.27 13.51 14.67
CA LEU A 89 -13.95 12.51 13.84
C LEU A 89 -13.26 11.14 13.91
N LEU A 90 -11.94 11.10 14.15
CA LEU A 90 -11.17 9.86 14.26
C LEU A 90 -11.66 8.97 15.41
N ILE A 91 -11.94 9.54 16.59
CA ILE A 91 -12.47 8.77 17.73
C ILE A 91 -13.90 8.31 17.45
N LYS A 92 -14.73 9.18 16.87
CA LYS A 92 -16.11 8.83 16.50
C LYS A 92 -16.13 7.65 15.53
N THR A 93 -15.30 7.70 14.49
CA THR A 93 -15.16 6.61 13.51
C THR A 93 -14.58 5.35 14.15
N GLN A 94 -13.55 5.46 15.01
CA GLN A 94 -12.99 4.30 15.71
C GLN A 94 -14.05 3.59 16.57
N ASN A 95 -14.87 4.35 17.30
CA ASN A 95 -15.95 3.78 18.12
C ASN A 95 -16.99 3.08 17.24
N MET A 96 -17.42 3.71 16.13
CA MET A 96 -18.33 3.07 15.17
C MET A 96 -17.77 1.76 14.59
N LEU A 97 -16.46 1.71 14.31
CA LEU A 97 -15.77 0.50 13.83
C LEU A 97 -15.70 -0.59 14.90
N ASN A 98 -15.47 -0.21 16.16
CA ASN A 98 -15.43 -1.14 17.29
C ASN A 98 -16.83 -1.71 17.61
N GLU A 99 -17.87 -0.91 17.45
CA GLU A 99 -19.27 -1.30 17.63
C GLU A 99 -19.83 -2.12 16.45
N GLY A 100 -19.03 -2.34 15.39
CA GLY A 100 -19.41 -3.18 14.26
C GLY A 100 -20.43 -2.55 13.31
N PHE A 101 -20.71 -1.25 13.43
CA PHE A 101 -21.70 -0.54 12.60
C PHE A 101 -21.30 -0.40 11.12
N TYR A 102 -20.02 -0.58 10.80
CA TYR A 102 -19.56 -0.81 9.44
C TYR A 102 -19.20 -2.28 9.28
N ARG A 103 -19.86 -2.98 8.33
CA ARG A 103 -19.29 -4.21 7.79
C ARG A 103 -17.89 -3.85 7.34
N ARG A 104 -16.86 -4.37 8.04
CA ARG A 104 -15.53 -4.41 7.45
C ARG A 104 -15.75 -5.09 6.09
N PRO A 105 -15.47 -4.43 4.96
CA PRO A 105 -15.32 -5.18 3.73
C PRO A 105 -14.35 -6.30 4.05
N SER A 106 -14.56 -7.49 3.52
CA SER A 106 -13.59 -8.57 3.68
C SER A 106 -12.34 -8.20 2.88
N VAL A 107 -11.59 -7.19 3.32
CA VAL A 107 -10.32 -6.72 2.73
C VAL A 107 -9.23 -7.78 2.92
N PHE A 108 -9.51 -8.83 3.71
CA PHE A 108 -8.67 -10.00 3.88
C PHE A 108 -9.27 -11.26 3.22
N VAL A 109 -9.90 -11.13 2.06
CA VAL A 109 -9.65 -12.20 1.09
C VAL A 109 -8.28 -11.85 0.52
N MET A 110 -7.23 -12.59 0.90
CA MET A 110 -5.96 -12.54 0.18
C MET A 110 -6.27 -12.93 -1.25
N ASP A 111 -6.60 -11.93 -2.07
CA ASP A 111 -6.75 -12.11 -3.48
C ASP A 111 -5.31 -12.22 -4.01
N PRO A 112 -4.90 -13.40 -4.48
CA PRO A 112 -3.51 -13.63 -4.88
C PRO A 112 -3.07 -12.75 -6.05
N CYS A 113 -3.99 -11.97 -6.64
CA CYS A 113 -3.68 -10.95 -7.63
C CYS A 113 -3.65 -9.50 -7.12
N ILE A 114 -4.18 -9.19 -5.93
CA ILE A 114 -4.30 -7.79 -5.49
C ILE A 114 -3.08 -7.49 -4.62
N ALA A 115 -2.23 -6.61 -5.15
CA ALA A 115 -1.03 -6.05 -4.55
C ALA A 115 -1.19 -5.76 -3.04
N GLY A 116 -0.27 -6.32 -2.25
CA GLY A 116 0.02 -5.86 -0.89
C GLY A 116 0.91 -4.62 -0.88
#